data_AF-A0A514XNR5-F1
#
_entry.id   AF-A0A514XNR5-F1
#
_cell.length_a   1.000
_cell.length_b   1.000
_cell.length_c   1.000
_cell.angle_alpha   90.00
_cell.angle_beta   90.00
_cell.angle_gamma   90.00
#
_symmetry.space_group_name_H-M   'P 1'
#
loop_
_entity.id
_entity.type
_entity.pdbx_description
1 polymer ?
#
loop_
_entity_poly.entity_id
_entity_poly.type
_entity_poly.pdbx_seq_one_letter_code
_entity_poly.pdbx_strand_id
1 'polypeptide(L)'
;MRAQVDSYVELLQKEMGLAKNNKERFRAIRRVTDEIKVVRENNMPQTAADEAYMDLMLAVFDSVPTEKNFKKSDCTRYESDILNQYEPTADIEPMEPAVKPAWFALSVLCR
;
A
#
# COMPACT_ATOMS: atom_id res chain seq x y z
N MET A 1 8.67 -12.89 -9.22
CA MET A 1 7.43 -12.18 -8.85
C MET A 1 7.69 -10.94 -8.04
N ARG A 2 8.54 -10.98 -7.00
CA ARG A 2 8.87 -9.81 -6.19
C ARG A 2 9.27 -8.58 -7.02
N ALA A 3 10.20 -8.74 -7.97
CA ALA A 3 10.57 -7.65 -8.90
C ALA A 3 9.40 -7.08 -9.73
N GLN A 4 8.41 -7.91 -10.08
CA GLN A 4 7.21 -7.45 -10.79
C GLN A 4 6.29 -6.66 -9.86
N VAL A 5 6.08 -7.14 -8.62
CA VAL A 5 5.33 -6.42 -7.58
C VAL A 5 6.01 -5.07 -7.27
N ASP A 6 7.33 -5.06 -7.12
CA ASP A 6 8.12 -3.86 -6.85
C ASP A 6 7.97 -2.85 -8.02
N SER A 7 7.92 -3.32 -9.27
CA SER A 7 7.66 -2.43 -10.42
C SER A 7 6.26 -1.79 -10.39
N TYR A 8 5.25 -2.50 -9.89
CA TYR A 8 3.91 -1.95 -9.70
C TYR A 8 3.88 -0.94 -8.54
N VAL A 9 4.65 -1.17 -7.49
CA VAL A 9 4.83 -0.23 -6.38
C VAL A 9 5.52 1.06 -6.85
N GLU A 10 6.58 0.97 -7.66
CA GLU A 10 7.23 2.15 -8.24
C GLU A 10 6.27 2.93 -9.14
N LEU A 11 5.46 2.23 -9.93
CA LEU A 11 4.42 2.83 -10.76
C LEU A 11 3.37 3.56 -9.90
N LEU A 12 2.93 2.96 -8.79
CA LEU A 12 2.03 3.60 -7.84
C LEU A 12 2.61 4.91 -7.33
N GLN A 13 3.85 4.88 -6.83
CA GLN A 13 4.51 6.06 -6.27
C GLN A 13 4.57 7.21 -7.27
N LYS A 14 4.93 6.89 -8.52
CA LYS A 14 4.97 7.85 -9.62
C LYS A 14 3.59 8.44 -9.92
N GLU A 15 2.56 7.61 -10.03
CA GLU A 15 1.20 8.07 -10.33
C GLU A 15 0.61 8.92 -9.22
N MET A 16 0.85 8.54 -7.97
CA MET A 16 0.40 9.32 -6.82
C MET A 16 1.09 10.69 -6.73
N GLY A 17 2.36 10.78 -7.13
CA GLY A 17 3.11 12.04 -7.21
C GLY A 17 2.62 12.96 -8.34
N LEU A 18 2.12 12.39 -9.44
CA LEU A 18 1.57 13.15 -10.58
C LEU A 18 0.08 13.46 -10.47
N ALA A 19 -0.64 12.76 -9.60
CA ALA A 19 -2.08 12.91 -9.40
C ALA A 19 -2.44 14.30 -8.87
N LYS A 20 -3.44 14.93 -9.50
CA LYS A 20 -3.89 16.30 -9.17
C LYS A 20 -4.82 16.36 -7.97
N ASN A 21 -5.42 15.24 -7.60
CA ASN A 21 -6.42 15.15 -6.54
C ASN A 21 -6.49 13.75 -5.93
N ASN A 22 -7.18 13.62 -4.79
CA ASN A 22 -7.31 12.34 -4.09
C ASN A 22 -8.08 11.28 -4.89
N LYS A 23 -8.99 11.68 -5.79
CA LYS A 23 -9.71 10.73 -6.64
C LYS A 23 -8.77 10.00 -7.61
N GLU A 24 -7.84 10.71 -8.22
CA GLU A 24 -6.79 10.10 -9.05
C GLU A 24 -5.86 9.21 -8.21
N ARG A 25 -5.49 9.64 -7.01
CA ARG A 25 -4.69 8.85 -6.05
C ARG A 25 -5.37 7.53 -5.67
N PHE A 26 -6.66 7.56 -5.32
CA PHE A 26 -7.43 6.35 -4.99
C PHE A 26 -7.59 5.40 -6.18
N ARG A 27 -7.72 5.93 -7.40
CA ARG A 27 -7.72 5.11 -8.63
C ARG A 27 -6.38 4.41 -8.84
N ALA A 28 -5.27 5.11 -8.63
CA ALA A 28 -3.93 4.54 -8.75
C ALA A 28 -3.72 3.42 -7.72
N ILE A 29 -4.07 3.66 -6.45
CA ILE A 29 -4.01 2.66 -5.37
C ILE A 29 -4.80 1.41 -5.78
N ARG A 30 -6.08 1.57 -6.11
CA ARG A 30 -6.95 0.44 -6.47
C ARG A 30 -6.39 -0.35 -7.65
N ARG A 31 -5.98 0.33 -8.72
CA ARG A 31 -5.45 -0.34 -9.92
C ARG A 31 -4.20 -1.15 -9.59
N VAL A 32 -3.27 -0.59 -8.82
CA VAL A 32 -2.03 -1.28 -8.45
C VAL A 32 -2.31 -2.45 -7.50
N THR A 33 -3.20 -2.29 -6.52
CA THR A 33 -3.61 -3.39 -5.65
C THR A 33 -4.25 -4.52 -6.45
N ASP A 34 -5.11 -4.21 -7.43
CA ASP A 34 -5.73 -5.20 -8.32
C ASP A 34 -4.66 -5.94 -9.16
N GLU A 35 -3.67 -5.23 -9.73
CA GLU A 35 -2.55 -5.84 -10.46
C GLU A 35 -1.71 -6.78 -9.57
N ILE A 36 -1.43 -6.38 -8.32
CA ILE A 36 -0.69 -7.22 -7.36
C ILE A 36 -1.50 -8.49 -7.01
N LYS A 37 -2.84 -8.37 -6.84
CA LYS A 37 -3.74 -9.52 -6.64
C LYS A 37 -3.69 -10.46 -7.83
N VAL A 38 -3.74 -9.93 -9.06
CA VAL A 38 -3.63 -10.71 -10.30
C VAL A 38 -2.27 -11.42 -10.41
N VAL A 39 -1.17 -10.76 -10.04
CA VAL A 39 0.16 -11.42 -10.01
C VAL A 39 0.19 -12.57 -9.02
N ARG A 40 -0.39 -12.37 -7.83
CA ARG A 40 -0.46 -13.40 -6.79
C ARG A 40 -1.30 -14.60 -7.21
N GLU A 41 -2.45 -14.38 -7.86
CA GLU A 41 -3.34 -15.46 -8.30
C GLU A 41 -2.78 -16.25 -9.48
N ASN A 42 -2.10 -15.58 -10.41
CA ASN A 42 -1.64 -16.21 -11.66
C ASN A 42 -0.25 -16.84 -11.59
N ASN A 43 0.55 -16.51 -10.57
CA ASN A 43 1.90 -17.04 -10.44
C ASN A 43 2.02 -17.92 -9.21
N MET A 44 2.61 -19.11 -9.36
CA MET A 44 3.03 -19.90 -8.20
C MET A 44 4.14 -19.17 -7.46
N PRO A 45 3.99 -18.86 -6.16
CA PRO A 45 5.05 -18.31 -5.34
C PRO A 45 6.33 -19.15 -5.46
N GLN A 46 7.46 -18.49 -5.74
CA GLN A 46 8.75 -19.16 -5.92
C GLN A 46 9.35 -19.53 -4.57
N THR A 47 8.98 -18.78 -3.53
CA THR A 47 9.38 -19.00 -2.14
C THR A 47 8.25 -18.58 -1.19
N ALA A 48 8.22 -19.19 0.01
CA ALA A 48 7.30 -18.78 1.07
C ALA A 48 7.53 -17.33 1.54
N ALA A 49 8.76 -16.81 1.40
CA ALA A 49 9.09 -15.44 1.74
C ALA A 49 8.46 -14.44 0.77
N ASP A 50 8.44 -14.75 -0.53
CA ASP A 50 7.78 -13.90 -1.53
C ASP A 50 6.25 -13.91 -1.35
N GLU A 51 5.68 -15.05 -0.96
CA GLU A 51 4.26 -15.14 -0.62
C GLU A 51 3.94 -14.27 0.60
N ALA A 52 4.65 -14.46 1.72
CA ALA A 52 4.46 -13.64 2.92
C ALA A 52 4.61 -12.13 2.65
N TYR A 53 5.56 -11.73 1.80
CA TYR A 53 5.74 -10.35 1.37
C TYR A 53 4.50 -9.80 0.64
N MET A 54 3.98 -10.53 -0.34
CA MET A 54 2.78 -10.11 -1.09
C MET A 54 1.53 -10.10 -0.21
N ASP A 55 1.39 -11.08 0.67
CA ASP A 55 0.28 -11.21 1.61
C ASP A 55 0.22 -10.03 2.55
N LEU A 56 1.36 -9.68 3.16
CA LEU A 56 1.48 -8.54 4.04
C LEU A 56 1.19 -7.24 3.26
N MET A 57 1.78 -7.07 2.08
CA MET A 57 1.56 -5.87 1.27
C MET A 57 0.07 -5.68 0.92
N LEU A 58 -0.60 -6.74 0.47
CA LEU A 58 -2.03 -6.69 0.16
C LEU A 58 -2.87 -6.42 1.40
N ALA A 59 -2.54 -7.04 2.54
CA ALA A 59 -3.24 -6.78 3.80
C ALA A 59 -3.12 -5.31 4.23
N VAL A 60 -1.93 -4.71 4.11
CA VAL A 60 -1.73 -3.30 4.46
C VAL A 60 -2.47 -2.40 3.46
N PHE A 61 -2.46 -2.70 2.15
CA PHE A 61 -3.25 -1.95 1.18
C PHE A 61 -4.75 -2.01 1.44
N ASP A 62 -5.27 -3.17 1.85
CA ASP A 62 -6.68 -3.34 2.20
C ASP A 62 -7.04 -2.57 3.50
N SER A 63 -6.05 -2.19 4.33
CA SER A 63 -6.23 -1.32 5.51
C SER A 63 -6.28 0.18 5.16
N VAL A 64 -5.80 0.58 3.98
CA VAL A 64 -5.87 1.97 3.53
C VAL A 64 -7.34 2.36 3.33
N PRO A 65 -7.79 3.53 3.82
CA PRO A 65 -9.17 3.97 3.66
C PRO A 65 -9.57 4.06 2.19
N THR A 66 -10.82 3.71 1.88
CA THR A 66 -11.38 3.90 0.54
C THR A 66 -11.79 5.35 0.31
N GLU A 67 -11.92 5.77 -0.96
CA GLU A 67 -12.34 7.12 -1.35
C GLU A 67 -13.59 7.59 -0.60
N LYS A 68 -14.57 6.70 -0.41
CA LYS A 68 -15.85 7.01 0.26
C LYS A 68 -15.70 7.26 1.76
N ASN A 69 -14.73 6.60 2.40
CA ASN A 69 -14.56 6.62 3.86
C ASN A 69 -13.40 7.52 4.30
N PHE A 70 -12.65 8.08 3.35
CA PHE A 70 -11.49 8.90 3.65
C PHE A 70 -11.89 10.26 4.19
N LYS A 71 -11.38 10.59 5.38
CA LYS A 71 -11.43 11.92 5.96
C LYS A 71 -10.02 12.37 6.30
N LYS A 72 -9.62 13.54 5.79
CA LYS A 72 -8.29 14.10 6.08
C LYS A 72 -8.06 14.33 7.58
N SER A 73 -9.11 14.60 8.34
CA SER A 73 -9.06 14.73 9.82
C SER A 73 -8.66 13.44 10.53
N ASP A 74 -8.82 12.29 9.87
CA ASP A 74 -8.59 10.97 10.46
C ASP A 74 -7.20 10.43 10.11
N CYS A 75 -6.35 11.23 9.44
CA CYS A 75 -5.04 10.81 8.95
C CYS A 75 -4.14 10.22 10.04
N THR A 76 -4.03 10.89 11.20
CA THR A 76 -3.26 10.38 12.34
C THR A 76 -3.78 9.03 12.83
N ARG A 77 -5.09 8.81 12.77
CA ARG A 77 -5.70 7.53 13.13
C ARG A 77 -5.32 6.45 12.13
N TYR A 78 -5.45 6.71 10.82
CA TYR A 78 -5.06 5.75 9.79
C TYR A 78 -3.58 5.37 9.88
N GLU A 79 -2.70 6.35 10.09
CA GLU A 79 -1.26 6.12 10.26
C GLU A 79 -1.00 5.26 11.51
N SER A 80 -1.63 5.60 12.64
CA SER A 80 -1.51 4.81 13.88
C SER A 80 -2.04 3.40 13.71
N ASP A 81 -3.16 3.21 13.00
CA ASP A 81 -3.77 1.89 12.76
C ASP A 81 -2.81 1.00 11.94
N ILE A 82 -2.17 1.55 10.90
CA ILE A 82 -1.17 0.82 10.11
C ILE A 82 0.04 0.42 10.97
N LEU A 83 0.60 1.35 11.73
CA LEU A 83 1.76 1.04 12.59
C LEU A 83 1.38 0.00 13.65
N ASN A 84 0.30 0.22 14.41
CA ASN A 84 -0.10 -0.69 15.48
C ASN A 84 -0.38 -2.11 14.98
N GLN A 85 -0.93 -2.25 13.78
CA GLN A 85 -1.32 -3.56 13.24
C GLN A 85 -0.16 -4.28 12.54
N TYR A 86 0.69 -3.55 11.81
CA TYR A 86 1.69 -4.16 10.93
C TYR A 86 3.14 -3.93 11.36
N GLU A 87 3.43 -2.85 12.10
CA GLU A 87 4.76 -2.54 12.64
C GLU A 87 4.68 -1.83 14.00
N PRO A 88 4.21 -2.51 15.07
CA PRO A 88 3.92 -1.86 16.36
C PRO A 88 5.17 -1.36 17.09
N THR A 89 6.36 -1.78 16.63
CA THR A 89 7.66 -1.33 17.16
C THR A 89 8.25 -0.17 16.38
N ALA A 90 7.59 0.31 15.32
CA ALA A 90 8.06 1.46 14.56
C ALA A 90 7.70 2.77 15.30
N ASP A 91 8.70 3.64 15.47
CA ASP A 91 8.53 4.90 16.21
C ASP A 91 7.86 6.00 15.38
N ILE A 92 8.08 6.02 14.06
CA ILE A 92 7.68 7.13 13.18
C ILE A 92 7.12 6.64 11.84
N GLU A 93 7.80 5.71 11.19
CA GLU A 93 7.41 5.17 9.88
C GLU A 93 7.79 3.69 9.76
N PRO A 94 7.07 2.92 8.93
CA PRO A 94 7.35 1.51 8.73
C PRO A 94 8.73 1.25 8.10
N MET A 95 9.44 0.26 8.63
CA MET A 95 10.70 -0.24 8.10
C MET A 95 10.52 -1.46 7.19
N GLU A 96 9.47 -2.25 7.39
CA GLU A 96 9.14 -3.45 6.60
C GLU A 96 8.84 -3.06 5.15
N PRO A 97 9.62 -3.56 4.18
CA PRO A 97 9.40 -3.26 2.76
C PRO A 97 7.98 -3.49 2.27
N ALA A 98 7.25 -4.49 2.80
CA ALA A 98 5.86 -4.74 2.40
C ALA A 98 4.86 -3.67 2.88
N VAL A 99 5.17 -2.96 3.96
CA VAL A 99 4.27 -1.96 4.59
C VAL A 99 4.48 -0.56 4.00
N LYS A 100 5.73 -0.24 3.63
CA LYS A 100 6.12 1.07 3.07
C LYS A 100 5.24 1.59 1.91
N PRO A 101 4.82 0.77 0.92
CA PRO A 101 4.04 1.27 -0.21
C PRO A 101 2.68 1.83 0.18
N ALA A 102 1.96 1.13 1.06
CA ALA A 102 0.66 1.55 1.55
C ALA A 102 0.78 2.76 2.50
N TRP A 103 1.83 2.79 3.32
CA TRP A 103 2.17 3.96 4.14
C TRP A 103 2.45 5.20 3.29
N PHE A 104 3.29 5.07 2.26
CA PHE A 104 3.53 6.15 1.31
C PHE A 104 2.21 6.65 0.71
N ALA A 105 1.35 5.73 0.25
CA ALA A 105 0.07 6.07 -0.33
C ALA A 105 -0.81 6.85 0.64
N LEU A 106 -0.91 6.39 1.88
CA LEU A 106 -1.65 7.08 2.95
C LEU A 106 -1.08 8.48 3.22
N SER A 107 0.24 8.59 3.38
CA SER A 107 0.91 9.86 3.65
C SER A 107 0.65 10.90 2.55
N VAL A 108 0.61 10.46 1.29
CA VAL A 108 0.32 11.34 0.15
C VAL A 108 -1.16 11.75 0.12
N LEU A 109 -2.09 10.85 0.46
CA LEU A 109 -3.52 11.20 0.60
C LEU A 109 -3.77 12.22 1.72
N CYS A 110 -2.96 12.16 2.77
CA CYS A 110 -3.03 13.00 3.96
C CYS A 110 -2.38 14.38 3.81
N ARG A 111 -1.58 14.60 2.76
CA ARG A 111 -1.04 15.91 2.37
C ARG A 111 -2.02 16.68 1.49
#